data_AF-A0A2M7PNT0-F1
#
_entry.id   AF-A0A2M7PNT0-F1
#
_cell.length_a   1.000
_cell.length_b   1.000
_cell.length_c   1.000
_cell.angle_alpha   90.00
_cell.angle_beta   90.00
_cell.angle_gamma   90.00
#
_symmetry.space_group_name_H-M   'P 1'
#
loop_
_entity.id
_entity.type
_entity.pdbx_description
1 polymer ?
#
loop_
_entity_poly.entity_id
_entity_poly.type
_entity_poly.pdbx_seq_one_letter_code
_entity_poly.pdbx_strand_id
1 'polypeptide(L)'
;YEDQEVELAAYTTCGGCPGGNIEYAPEEMKKNGVTHIHFATGFLVGYPPCPYMEHYAKFIPEKYGMKVVFGTHPIPQKYHLTHQKLNTWNTPFLKEAIKQTLADEKTRLNYD
;
A
#
# COMPACT_ATOMS: atom_id res chain seq x y z
N TYR A 1 -1.07 -8.51 12.49
CA TYR A 1 -2.24 -8.61 13.39
C TYR A 1 -2.41 -10.05 13.89
N GLU A 2 -1.31 -10.76 14.17
CA GLU A 2 -1.42 -12.10 14.74
C GLU A 2 -2.09 -11.95 16.12
N ASP A 3 -3.10 -12.78 16.37
CA ASP A 3 -3.93 -12.77 17.58
C ASP A 3 -4.64 -11.43 17.89
N GLN A 4 -4.89 -10.61 16.87
CA GLN A 4 -5.68 -9.38 17.00
C GLN A 4 -6.99 -9.49 16.24
N GLU A 5 -8.09 -9.10 16.88
CA GLU A 5 -9.37 -8.93 16.21
C GLU A 5 -9.30 -7.70 15.31
N VAL A 6 -9.44 -7.91 14.00
CA VAL A 6 -9.39 -6.87 12.97
C VAL A 6 -10.56 -7.03 12.02
N GLU A 7 -11.12 -5.91 11.58
CA GLU A 7 -12.23 -5.86 10.65
C GLU A 7 -11.87 -5.00 9.44
N LEU A 8 -12.22 -5.48 8.24
CA LEU A 8 -12.18 -4.67 7.03
C LEU A 8 -13.49 -3.89 6.91
N ALA A 9 -13.46 -2.62 7.30
CA ALA A 9 -14.66 -1.79 7.31
C ALA A 9 -14.99 -1.16 5.93
N ALA A 10 -14.01 -0.93 5.07
CA ALA A 10 -14.20 -0.28 3.78
C ALA A 10 -13.03 -0.50 2.81
N TYR A 11 -13.26 -0.28 1.51
CA TYR A 11 -12.22 -0.14 0.50
C TYR A 11 -12.63 0.93 -0.53
N THR A 12 -11.64 1.59 -1.12
CA THR A 12 -11.85 2.58 -2.19
C THR A 12 -10.60 2.64 -3.08
N THR A 13 -10.74 3.22 -4.27
CA THR A 13 -9.59 3.56 -5.11
C THR A 13 -9.00 4.91 -4.67
N CYS A 14 -7.76 5.21 -5.05
CA CYS A 14 -7.18 6.54 -4.84
C CYS A 14 -7.84 7.66 -5.69
N GLY A 15 -8.73 7.30 -6.64
CA GLY A 15 -9.33 8.24 -7.57
C GLY A 15 -8.45 8.58 -8.79
N GLY A 16 -7.39 7.80 -9.05
CA GLY A 16 -6.42 8.09 -10.11
C GLY A 16 -5.54 9.31 -9.76
N CYS A 17 -4.68 9.76 -10.68
CA CYS A 17 -3.92 11.00 -10.48
C CYS A 17 -4.88 12.20 -10.58
N PRO A 18 -4.93 13.13 -9.60
CA PRO A 18 -3.92 13.43 -8.56
C PRO A 18 -4.26 12.93 -7.14
N GLY A 19 -5.00 11.83 -7.00
CA GLY A 19 -5.32 11.19 -5.73
C GLY A 19 -6.58 11.73 -5.08
N GLY A 20 -7.60 12.13 -5.87
CA GLY A 20 -8.78 12.84 -5.38
C GLY A 20 -9.49 12.15 -4.21
N ASN A 21 -9.53 10.82 -4.18
CA ASN A 21 -10.17 10.10 -3.07
C ASN A 21 -9.32 10.09 -1.78
N ILE A 22 -8.00 10.24 -1.88
CA ILE A 22 -7.12 10.29 -0.70
C ILE A 22 -7.39 11.55 0.14
N GLU A 23 -7.88 12.62 -0.48
CA GLU A 23 -8.16 13.91 0.17
C GLU A 23 -9.44 13.95 1.03
N TYR A 24 -10.33 12.96 0.91
CA TYR A 24 -11.60 12.96 1.67
C TYR A 24 -12.00 11.58 2.20
N ALA A 25 -11.67 10.48 1.51
CA ALA A 25 -12.09 9.15 1.94
C ALA A 25 -11.54 8.78 3.33
N PRO A 26 -10.28 9.10 3.70
CA PRO A 26 -9.81 8.85 5.07
C PRO A 26 -10.60 9.62 6.13
N GLU A 27 -11.13 10.81 5.80
CA GLU A 27 -11.97 11.57 6.72
C GLU A 27 -13.29 10.83 7.02
N GLU A 28 -13.97 10.36 5.97
CA GLU A 28 -15.20 9.59 6.11
C GLU A 28 -14.94 8.23 6.79
N MET A 29 -13.85 7.57 6.47
CA MET A 29 -13.43 6.33 7.14
C MET A 29 -13.18 6.57 8.63
N LYS A 30 -12.51 7.67 9.00
CA LYS A 30 -12.28 8.04 10.41
C LYS A 30 -13.59 8.32 11.16
N LYS A 31 -14.53 9.03 10.54
CA LYS A 31 -15.88 9.27 11.13
C LYS A 31 -16.60 7.97 11.46
N ASN A 32 -16.30 6.90 10.73
CA ASN A 32 -16.84 5.55 10.94
C ASN A 32 -15.92 4.62 11.74
N GLY A 33 -14.95 5.16 12.49
CA GLY A 33 -14.13 4.39 13.43
C GLY A 33 -12.93 3.67 12.83
N VAL A 34 -12.61 3.88 11.54
CA VAL A 34 -11.41 3.30 10.94
C VAL A 34 -10.16 3.94 11.56
N THR A 35 -9.18 3.10 11.90
CA THR A 35 -7.93 3.52 12.56
C THR A 35 -6.69 3.37 11.68
N HIS A 36 -6.75 2.51 10.66
CA HIS A 36 -5.64 2.18 9.78
C HIS A 36 -6.09 2.23 8.32
N ILE A 37 -5.25 2.81 7.46
CA ILE A 37 -5.38 2.74 6.00
C ILE A 37 -4.29 1.82 5.47
N HIS A 38 -4.70 0.81 4.73
CA HIS A 38 -3.77 -0.04 3.98
C HIS A 38 -3.63 0.49 2.55
N PHE A 39 -2.40 0.79 2.14
CA PHE A 39 -2.10 0.98 0.73
C PHE A 39 -2.03 -0.38 0.07
N ALA A 40 -3.02 -0.69 -0.78
CA ALA A 40 -3.09 -1.96 -1.49
C ALA A 40 -1.79 -2.27 -2.23
N THR A 41 -1.42 -3.55 -2.33
CA THR A 41 -0.18 -3.94 -3.03
C THR A 41 -0.12 -3.38 -4.45
N GLY A 42 -1.26 -3.29 -5.16
CA GLY A 42 -1.37 -2.64 -6.47
C GLY A 42 -0.94 -1.16 -6.50
N PHE A 43 -1.08 -0.44 -5.39
CA PHE A 43 -0.60 0.95 -5.24
C PHE A 43 0.92 1.02 -5.07
N LEU A 44 1.52 -0.01 -4.49
CA LEU A 44 2.96 -0.12 -4.19
C LEU A 44 3.80 -0.58 -5.38
N VAL A 45 3.19 -1.36 -6.28
CA VAL A 45 3.89 -2.00 -7.39
C VAL A 45 3.84 -1.18 -8.67
N GLY A 46 4.69 -1.58 -9.61
CA GLY A 46 5.02 -0.91 -10.86
C GLY A 46 3.98 -0.84 -11.98
N TYR A 47 2.74 -0.43 -11.72
CA TYR A 47 1.82 -0.03 -12.80
C TYR A 47 1.67 1.49 -13.08
N PRO A 48 2.73 2.35 -13.07
CA PRO A 48 3.98 2.38 -12.29
C PRO A 48 3.70 2.55 -10.77
N PRO A 49 4.70 2.41 -9.85
CA PRO A 49 4.44 2.68 -8.43
C PRO A 49 3.97 4.13 -8.31
N CYS A 50 2.98 4.39 -7.46
CA CYS A 50 2.44 5.75 -7.37
C CYS A 50 3.56 6.76 -7.03
N PRO A 51 3.80 7.78 -7.86
CA PRO A 51 4.90 8.73 -7.62
C PRO A 51 4.67 9.59 -6.38
N TYR A 52 3.43 9.69 -5.91
CA TYR A 52 3.03 10.46 -4.74
C TYR A 52 2.86 9.60 -3.48
N MET A 53 3.19 8.32 -3.53
CA MET A 53 3.00 7.38 -2.41
C MET A 53 3.65 7.87 -1.11
N GLU A 54 4.89 8.38 -1.17
CA GLU A 54 5.58 8.90 0.01
C GLU A 54 4.88 10.12 0.59
N HIS A 55 4.35 11.00 -0.28
CA HIS A 55 3.57 12.14 0.15
C HIS A 55 2.29 11.69 0.87
N TYR A 56 1.52 10.78 0.28
CA TYR A 56 0.28 10.30 0.88
C TYR A 56 0.49 9.52 2.18
N ALA A 57 1.61 8.78 2.29
CA ALA A 57 1.99 8.10 3.52
C ALA A 57 2.25 9.06 4.68
N LYS A 58 2.62 10.33 4.40
CA LYS A 58 2.80 11.40 5.40
C LYS A 58 1.51 12.19 5.61
N PHE A 59 0.80 12.48 4.52
CA PHE A 59 -0.43 13.28 4.52
C PHE A 59 -1.56 12.64 5.35
N ILE A 60 -1.83 11.34 5.19
CA ILE A 60 -2.95 10.70 5.89
C ILE A 60 -2.76 10.74 7.42
N PRO A 61 -1.59 10.37 7.98
CA PRO A 61 -1.34 10.52 9.41
C PRO A 61 -1.41 11.98 9.88
N GLU A 62 -0.84 12.92 9.12
CA GLU A 62 -0.82 14.34 9.50
C GLU A 62 -2.23 14.94 9.56
N LYS A 63 -3.03 14.76 8.50
CA LYS A 63 -4.35 15.38 8.39
C LYS A 63 -5.42 14.64 9.21
N TYR A 64 -5.35 13.31 9.29
CA TYR A 64 -6.42 12.51 9.87
C TYR A 64 -6.01 11.75 11.14
N GLY A 65 -4.74 11.70 11.52
CA GLY A 65 -4.28 10.93 12.68
C GLY A 65 -4.46 9.42 12.54
N MET A 66 -4.59 8.92 11.30
CA MET A 66 -4.73 7.50 11.00
C MET A 66 -3.36 6.90 10.66
N LYS A 67 -3.17 5.61 10.98
CA LYS A 67 -1.92 4.91 10.61
C LYS A 67 -1.98 4.43 9.17
N VAL A 68 -0.89 4.57 8.42
CA VAL A 68 -0.75 3.99 7.08
C VAL A 68 0.07 2.70 7.19
N VAL A 69 -0.42 1.64 6.55
CA VAL A 69 0.23 0.34 6.43
C VAL A 69 0.44 0.04 4.95
N PHE A 70 1.57 -0.55 4.59
CA PHE A 70 1.90 -0.85 3.21
C PHE A 70 1.63 -2.31 2.88
N GLY A 71 0.76 -2.52 1.91
CA GLY A 71 0.52 -3.82 1.30
C GLY A 71 -0.73 -4.49 1.85
N THR A 72 -1.30 -5.36 1.03
CA THR A 72 -2.46 -6.19 1.40
C THR A 72 -2.23 -7.66 1.08
N HIS A 73 -1.38 -7.96 0.10
CA HIS A 73 -0.99 -9.31 -0.27
C HIS A 73 0.45 -9.35 -0.86
N PRO A 74 1.06 -10.54 -0.96
CA PRO A 74 2.38 -10.71 -1.58
C PRO A 74 2.47 -10.24 -3.04
N ILE A 75 3.66 -9.82 -3.45
CA ILE A 75 4.02 -9.53 -4.85
C ILE A 75 4.31 -10.86 -5.56
N PRO A 76 3.68 -11.16 -6.72
CA PRO A 76 3.98 -12.37 -7.49
C PRO A 76 5.47 -12.49 -7.87
N GLN A 77 6.02 -13.70 -7.88
CA GLN A 77 7.45 -13.93 -8.17
C GLN A 77 7.83 -13.46 -9.58
N LYS A 78 7.02 -13.75 -10.61
CA LYS A 78 7.26 -13.30 -11.99
C LYS A 78 7.32 -11.77 -12.12
N TYR A 79 6.51 -11.09 -11.31
CA TYR A 79 6.47 -9.64 -11.23
C TYR A 79 7.74 -9.10 -10.55
N HIS A 80 8.08 -9.66 -9.39
CA HIS A 80 9.26 -9.28 -8.62
C HIS A 80 10.54 -9.38 -9.47
N LEU A 81 10.75 -10.49 -10.17
CA LEU A 81 11.92 -10.71 -11.02
C LEU A 81 12.02 -9.70 -12.17
N THR A 82 10.89 -9.35 -12.78
CA THR A 82 10.85 -8.35 -13.87
C THR A 82 11.21 -6.97 -13.35
N HIS A 83 10.60 -6.54 -12.24
CA HIS A 83 10.81 -5.23 -11.66
C HIS A 83 12.16 -5.05 -10.96
N GLN A 84 12.78 -6.15 -10.53
CA GLN A 84 14.19 -6.17 -10.11
C GLN A 84 15.12 -5.80 -11.27
N LYS A 85 14.90 -6.37 -12.48
CA LYS A 85 15.67 -6.04 -13.70
C LYS A 85 15.43 -4.60 -14.14
N LEU A 86 14.21 -4.10 -13.99
CA LEU A 86 13.87 -2.70 -14.29
C LEU A 86 14.38 -1.70 -13.26
N ASN A 87 14.96 -2.17 -12.14
CA ASN A 87 15.34 -1.31 -11.02
C ASN A 87 14.18 -0.40 -10.54
N THR A 88 12.96 -0.96 -10.45
CA THR A 88 11.75 -0.18 -10.15
C THR A 88 11.77 0.42 -8.75
N TRP A 89 12.17 -0.36 -7.74
CA TRP A 89 12.23 0.08 -6.34
C TRP A 89 13.62 0.64 -6.02
N ASN A 90 13.95 1.76 -6.65
CA ASN A 90 15.29 2.37 -6.64
C ASN A 90 15.54 3.35 -5.49
N THR A 91 14.52 3.76 -4.73
CA THR A 91 14.68 4.67 -3.58
C THR A 91 14.57 3.93 -2.24
N PRO A 92 15.13 4.48 -1.14
CA PRO A 92 14.96 3.91 0.19
C PRO A 92 13.48 3.76 0.59
N PHE A 93 12.66 4.77 0.27
CA PHE A 93 11.22 4.73 0.55
C PHE A 93 10.54 3.56 -0.18
N LEU A 94 10.79 3.39 -1.48
CA LEU A 94 10.16 2.32 -2.26
C LEU A 94 10.58 0.92 -1.79
N LYS A 95 11.84 0.76 -1.36
CA LYS A 95 12.32 -0.50 -0.79
C LYS A 95 11.63 -0.84 0.53
N GLU A 96 11.42 0.15 1.39
CA GLU A 96 10.68 -0.04 2.64
C GLU A 96 9.19 -0.33 2.38
N ALA A 97 8.57 0.40 1.43
CA ALA A 97 7.16 0.26 1.10
C ALA A 97 6.79 -1.18 0.67
N ILE A 98 7.68 -1.89 -0.03
CA ILE A 98 7.41 -3.28 -0.47
C ILE A 98 7.88 -4.35 0.51
N LYS A 99 8.55 -4.00 1.60
CA LYS A 99 9.24 -4.96 2.47
C LYS A 99 8.30 -6.06 2.98
N GLN A 100 7.09 -5.69 3.38
CA GLN A 100 6.08 -6.64 3.87
C GLN A 100 5.47 -7.48 2.75
N THR A 101 5.31 -6.90 1.55
CA THR A 101 4.69 -7.58 0.41
C THR A 101 5.67 -8.47 -0.36
N LEU A 102 6.97 -8.39 -0.08
CA LEU A 102 7.93 -9.34 -0.63
C LEU A 102 7.68 -10.76 -0.10
N ALA A 103 7.37 -10.94 1.18
CA ALA A 103 7.25 -12.27 1.80
C ALA A 103 8.45 -13.21 1.48
N ASP A 104 8.27 -14.52 1.62
CA ASP A 104 9.21 -15.53 1.14
C ASP A 104 8.94 -15.95 -0.32
N GLU A 105 9.92 -16.58 -0.97
CA GLU A 105 9.82 -16.97 -2.38
C GLU A 105 8.71 -17.98 -2.65
N LYS A 106 8.50 -18.97 -1.75
CA LYS A 106 7.44 -19.96 -1.90
C LYS A 106 6.08 -19.28 -1.87
N THR A 107 5.89 -18.32 -0.97
CA THR A 107 4.69 -17.50 -0.93
C THR A 107 4.52 -16.69 -2.22
N ARG A 108 5.57 -16.04 -2.73
CA ARG A 108 5.48 -15.29 -4.01
C ARG A 108 5.13 -16.18 -5.21
N LEU A 109 5.66 -17.40 -5.27
CA LEU A 109 5.38 -18.37 -6.33
C LEU A 109 3.92 -18.84 -6.31
N ASN A 110 3.29 -18.94 -5.12
CA ASN A 110 1.87 -19.29 -5.02
C ASN A 110 0.93 -18.18 -5.51
N TYR A 111 1.45 -16.95 -5.69
CA TYR A 111 0.71 -15.77 -6.17
C TYR A 111 0.97 -15.45 -7.65
N ASP A 112 1.80 -16.25 -8.34
CA ASP A 112 1.99 -16.15 -9.80
C ASP A 112 0.74 -16.60 -10.58
#